data_AF-A0A9Y2IIH9-F1
#
_entry.id   AF-A0A9Y2IIH9-F1
#
_cell.length_a   1.000
_cell.length_b   1.000
_cell.length_c   1.000
_cell.angle_alpha   90.00
_cell.angle_beta   90.00
_cell.angle_gamma   90.00
#
_symmetry.space_group_name_H-M   'P 1'
#
loop_
_entity.id
_entity.type
_entity.pdbx_description
1 polymer ?
#
loop_
_entity_poly.entity_id
_entity_poly.type
_entity_poly.pdbx_seq_one_letter_code
_entity_poly.pdbx_strand_id
1 'polypeptide(L)' 'MAGVFSTRSPARPNPIGLHRVEIVEVDGLRVLVSHLEAIDGTPVVDVKPVRSPDDG' A
#
# COMPACT_ATOMS: atom_id res chain seq x y z
N MET A 1 15.09 -17.95 -11.72
CA MET A 1 13.90 -17.72 -10.86
C MET A 1 14.38 -16.97 -9.62
N ALA A 2 13.74 -15.87 -9.25
CA ALA A 2 14.02 -15.16 -8.00
C ALA A 2 13.09 -15.69 -6.90
N GLY A 3 13.57 -15.76 -5.66
CA GLY A 3 12.73 -16.17 -4.53
C GLY A 3 11.63 -15.16 -4.25
N VAL A 4 10.49 -15.60 -3.70
CA VAL A 4 9.33 -14.73 -3.45
C VAL A 4 9.68 -13.49 -2.60
N PHE A 5 10.58 -13.65 -1.62
CA PHE A 5 11.02 -12.55 -0.75
C PHE A 5 11.96 -11.56 -1.42
N SER A 6 12.60 -11.92 -2.53
CA SER A 6 13.44 -11.01 -3.32
C SER A 6 12.65 -10.29 -4.42
N THR A 7 11.31 -10.39 -4.43
CA THR A 7 10.43 -9.75 -5.41
C THR A 7 9.36 -8.93 -4.72
N ARG A 8 8.57 -8.17 -5.51
CA ARG A 8 7.29 -7.57 -5.10
C ARG A 8 6.06 -8.39 -5.57
N SER A 9 6.22 -9.70 -5.79
CA SER A 9 5.12 -10.56 -6.26
C SER A 9 3.92 -10.51 -5.30
N PRO A 10 2.67 -10.47 -5.82
CA PRO A 10 1.47 -10.62 -5.01
C PRO A 10 1.27 -12.06 -4.51
N ALA A 11 1.86 -13.04 -5.19
CA ALA A 11 1.81 -14.45 -4.79
C ALA A 11 2.82 -14.74 -3.67
N ARG A 12 2.47 -14.35 -2.44
CA ARG A 12 3.23 -14.61 -1.20
C ARG A 12 2.41 -15.46 -0.24
N PRO A 13 3.07 -16.18 0.71
CA PRO A 13 2.36 -16.87 1.78
C PRO A 13 1.40 -15.95 2.56
N ASN A 14 1.81 -14.69 2.74
CA ASN A 14 0.97 -13.62 3.30
C ASN A 14 0.77 -12.55 2.21
N PRO A 15 -0.39 -12.48 1.53
CA PRO A 15 -0.61 -11.60 0.36
C PRO A 15 -0.92 -10.16 0.79
N ILE A 16 0.01 -9.54 1.52
CA ILE A 16 -0.11 -8.16 1.99
C ILE A 16 0.75 -7.27 1.07
N GLY A 17 0.09 -6.31 0.41
CA GLY A 17 0.73 -5.25 -0.36
C GLY A 17 1.12 -4.07 0.52
N LEU A 18 2.19 -3.37 0.16
CA LEU A 18 2.62 -2.12 0.79
C LEU A 18 2.68 -1.03 -0.27
N HIS A 19 1.90 0.03 -0.08
CA HIS A 19 1.80 1.15 -1.00
C HIS A 19 2.05 2.44 -0.25
N ARG A 20 3.01 3.23 -0.72
CA ARG A 20 3.15 4.63 -0.30
C ARG A 20 2.23 5.45 -1.18
N VAL A 21 1.33 6.19 -0.55
CA VAL A 21 0.33 7.00 -1.24
C VAL A 21 0.44 8.45 -0.78
N GLU A 22 -0.12 9.35 -1.56
CA GLU A 22 -0.27 10.76 -1.20
C GLU A 22 -1.75 11.03 -0.90
N ILE A 23 -2.02 11.70 0.22
CA ILE A 23 -3.38 12.09 0.60
C ILE A 23 -3.76 13.31 -0.23
N VAL A 24 -4.85 13.18 -0.99
CA VAL A 24 -5.43 14.25 -1.79
C VAL A 24 -6.52 14.98 -0.99
N GLU A 25 -7.38 14.22 -0.30
CA GLU A 25 -8.49 14.76 0.48
C GLU A 25 -8.84 13.83 1.65
N VAL A 26 -9.37 14.41 2.73
CA VAL A 26 -9.96 13.68 3.86
C VAL A 26 -11.39 14.16 4.05
N ASP A 27 -12.35 13.26 3.88
CA ASP A 27 -13.78 13.48 4.10
C ASP A 27 -14.29 12.51 5.17
N GLY A 28 -14.28 12.96 6.42
CA GLY A 28 -14.69 12.15 7.57
C GLY A 28 -13.84 10.89 7.71
N LEU A 29 -14.44 9.72 7.41
CA LEU A 29 -13.78 8.41 7.46
C LEU A 29 -13.26 7.94 6.08
N ARG A 30 -13.40 8.77 5.04
CA ARG A 30 -12.92 8.48 3.69
C ARG A 30 -11.67 9.31 3.42
N VAL A 31 -10.67 8.68 2.80
CA VAL A 31 -9.43 9.32 2.40
C VAL A 31 -9.27 9.10 0.90
N LEU A 32 -9.23 10.18 0.14
CA LEU A 32 -8.89 10.15 -1.27
C LEU A 32 -7.37 10.17 -1.38
N VAL A 33 -6.80 9.21 -2.11
CA VAL A 33 -5.36 9.08 -2.27
C VAL A 33 -4.97 8.92 -3.74
N SER A 34 -3.76 9.34 -4.08
CA SER A 34 -3.12 9.05 -5.36
C SER A 34 -2.05 7.96 -5.20
N HIS A 35 -1.68 7.32 -6.31
CA HIS A 35 -0.63 6.29 -6.38
C HIS A 35 -0.94 4.97 -5.62
N LEU A 36 -2.23 4.66 -5.39
CA LEU A 36 -2.64 3.36 -4.85
C LEU A 36 -2.78 2.32 -5.96
N GLU A 37 -1.92 1.30 -5.94
CA GLU A 37 -1.96 0.18 -6.88
C GLU A 37 -2.76 -0.99 -6.29
N ALA A 38 -4.07 -0.77 -6.09
CA ALA A 38 -4.99 -1.79 -5.62
C ALA A 38 -6.25 -1.79 -6.50
N ILE A 39 -6.85 -2.97 -6.67
CA ILE A 39 -8.14 -3.09 -7.35
C ILE A 39 -9.28 -2.70 -6.40
N ASP A 40 -10.40 -2.28 -6.96
CA ASP A 40 -11.60 -1.95 -6.18
C ASP A 40 -12.03 -3.12 -5.27
N GLY A 41 -12.45 -2.79 -4.05
CA GLY A 41 -12.79 -3.77 -3.01
C GLY A 41 -11.61 -4.45 -2.32
N THR A 42 -10.35 -4.13 -2.65
CA THR A 42 -9.18 -4.65 -1.91
C THR A 42 -9.23 -4.19 -0.45
N PRO A 43 -9.17 -5.11 0.54
CA PRO A 43 -9.26 -4.74 1.94
C PRO A 43 -8.01 -3.97 2.41
N VAL A 44 -8.24 -2.85 3.10
CA VAL A 44 -7.18 -2.12 3.81
C VAL A 44 -7.01 -2.74 5.19
N VAL A 45 -5.79 -3.18 5.50
CA VAL A 45 -5.47 -3.85 6.78
C VAL A 45 -4.84 -2.91 7.81
N ASP A 46 -4.16 -1.85 7.37
CA ASP A 46 -3.41 -0.93 8.22
C ASP A 46 -3.05 0.36 7.47
N VAL A 47 -2.90 1.47 8.20
CA VAL A 47 -2.50 2.79 7.68
C VAL A 47 -1.49 3.40 8.63
N LYS A 48 -0.33 3.83 8.11
CA LYS A 48 0.75 4.42 8.92
C LYS A 48 1.29 5.70 8.27
N PRO A 49 1.66 6.71 9.07
CA PRO A 49 2.35 7.88 8.54
C PRO A 49 3.73 7.49 8.03
N VAL A 50 4.14 8.08 6.91
CA VAL A 50 5.52 8.04 6.43
C VAL A 50 6.38 8.85 7.41
N ARG A 51 7.47 8.29 7.92
CA ARG A 51 8.30 8.92 8.96
C ARG A 51 9.42 9.78 8.36
N SER A 52 9.90 9.44 7.16
CA SER A 52 10.89 10.24 6.42
C SER A 52 10.63 10.24 4.90
N PRO A 53 11.06 11.26 4.15
CA PRO A 53 10.94 11.27 2.69
C PRO A 53 11.60 10.05 2.03
N ASP A 54 12.64 9.51 2.68
CA ASP A 54 13.44 8.37 2.25
C ASP A 54 12.91 7.02 2.76
N ASP A 55 11.78 7.01 3.49
CA ASP A 55 11.11 5.77 3.84
C ASP A 55 10.53 5.14 2.57
N GLY A 56 11.28 4.19 1.99
CA GLY A 56 10.92 3.44 0.79
C GLY A 56 12.07 2.64 0.21
#